data_AF-A0A6B9ZFT0-F1
#
_entry.id   AF-A0A6B9ZFT0-F1
#
_cell.length_a   1.000
_cell.length_b   1.000
_cell.length_c   1.000
_cell.angle_alpha   90.00
_cell.angle_beta   90.00
_cell.angle_gamma   90.00
#
_symmetry.space_group_name_H-M   'P 1'
#
loop_
_entity.id
_entity.type
_entity.pdbx_description
1 polymer ?
#
loop_
_entity_poly.entity_id
_entity_poly.type
_entity_poly.pdbx_seq_one_letter_code
_entity_poly.pdbx_strand_id
1 'polypeptide(L)' 'MVTIMKRAIKVPNEIMLEVGSIVCEHQLTNEIVDVDEEDEIITLEIHYSKKDRAIIHEIEDLITDNGRLHEDEDDGDEEE' A
#
# COMPACT_ATOMS: atom_id res chain seq x y z
N MET A 1 10.50 20.66 6.44
CA MET A 1 10.02 19.42 7.08
C MET A 1 9.60 18.48 5.97
N VAL A 2 9.92 17.19 6.08
CA VAL A 2 9.37 16.19 5.15
C VAL A 2 8.07 15.72 5.78
N THR A 3 6.94 16.00 5.12
CA THR A 3 5.65 15.46 5.54
C THR A 3 5.61 13.98 5.17
N ILE A 4 5.42 13.12 6.17
CA ILE A 4 5.25 11.68 5.99
C ILE A 4 3.75 11.39 6.08
N MET A 5 3.21 10.81 5.02
CA MET A 5 1.84 10.31 4.94
C MET A 5 1.84 8.82 5.30
N LYS A 6 0.72 8.34 5.83
CA LYS A 6 0.49 6.92 6.12
C LYS A 6 -0.70 6.46 5.30
N ARG A 7 -0.62 5.28 4.70
CA ARG A 7 -1.74 4.67 3.98
C ARG A 7 -1.81 3.19 4.25
N ALA A 8 -3.00 2.71 4.59
CA ALA A 8 -3.28 1.28 4.71
C ALA A 8 -3.66 0.73 3.33
N ILE A 9 -2.95 -0.29 2.89
CA ILE A 9 -3.15 -0.95 1.60
C ILE A 9 -3.42 -2.43 1.86
N LYS A 10 -4.54 -2.93 1.33
CA LYS A 10 -4.89 -4.34 1.38
C LYS A 10 -4.20 -5.05 0.22
N VAL A 11 -3.35 -6.02 0.54
CA VAL A 11 -2.53 -6.72 -0.44
C VAL A 11 -2.91 -8.20 -0.43
N PRO A 12 -3.38 -8.75 -1.57
CA PRO A 12 -3.56 -10.19 -1.71
C PRO A 12 -2.26 -10.94 -1.43
N ASN A 13 -2.33 -12.03 -0.66
CA ASN A 13 -1.18 -12.85 -0.29
C ASN A 13 -0.37 -13.30 -1.52
N GLU A 14 -1.05 -13.59 -2.64
CA GLU A 14 -0.45 -14.04 -3.90
C GLU A 14 0.60 -13.08 -4.47
N ILE A 15 0.42 -11.77 -4.28
CA ILE A 15 1.32 -10.72 -4.80
C ILE A 15 2.13 -10.00 -3.72
N MET A 16 2.04 -10.47 -2.47
CA MET A 16 2.71 -9.86 -1.33
C MET A 16 4.24 -9.78 -1.51
N LEU A 17 4.84 -10.75 -2.18
CA LEU A 17 6.27 -10.75 -2.49
C LEU A 17 6.65 -9.66 -3.50
N GLU A 18 5.79 -9.40 -4.48
CA GLU A 18 6.01 -8.36 -5.50
C GLU A 18 5.90 -6.97 -4.87
N VAL A 19 4.83 -6.74 -4.09
CA VAL A 19 4.65 -5.50 -3.31
C VAL A 19 5.81 -5.31 -2.33
N GLY A 20 6.20 -6.36 -1.60
CA GLY A 20 7.33 -6.32 -0.67
C GLY A 20 8.67 -5.99 -1.34
N SER A 21 8.85 -6.39 -2.60
CA SER A 21 10.05 -6.06 -3.38
C SER A 21 10.11 -4.57 -3.69
N ILE A 22 9.00 -3.97 -4.12
CA ILE A 22 8.89 -2.52 -4.38
C ILE A 22 9.14 -1.72 -3.10
N VAL A 23 8.49 -2.10 -2.00
CA VAL A 23 8.67 -1.46 -0.68
C VAL A 23 10.14 -1.50 -0.24
N CYS A 24 10.82 -2.64 -0.39
CA CYS A 24 12.24 -2.77 -0.07
C CYS A 24 13.15 -1.96 -0.99
N GLU A 25 12.91 -1.97 -2.30
CA GLU A 25 13.72 -1.27 -3.30
C GLU A 25 13.73 0.24 -3.06
N HIS A 26 12.57 0.79 -2.71
CA HIS A 26 12.40 2.21 -2.43
C HIS A 26 12.62 2.59 -0.95
N GLN A 27 13.01 1.63 -0.10
CA GLN A 27 13.24 1.82 1.33
C GLN A 27 12.05 2.48 2.05
N LEU A 28 10.83 2.12 1.64
CA LEU A 28 9.61 2.60 2.28
C LEU A 28 9.46 1.93 3.64
N THR A 29 9.06 2.70 4.65
CA THR A 29 8.72 2.13 5.95
C THR A 29 7.34 1.50 5.86
N ASN A 30 7.21 0.27 6.32
CA ASN A 30 5.97 -0.48 6.28
C ASN A 30 5.74 -1.26 7.57
N GLU A 31 4.46 -1.51 7.88
CA GLU A 31 4.01 -2.32 9.01
C GLU A 31 2.83 -3.19 8.57
N ILE A 32 2.85 -4.48 8.93
CA ILE A 32 1.66 -5.32 8.76
C ILE A 32 0.72 -4.98 9.91
N VAL A 33 -0.44 -4.42 9.58
CA VAL A 33 -1.43 -3.98 10.57
C VAL A 33 -2.55 -4.98 10.78
N ASP A 34 -2.85 -5.80 9.76
CA ASP A 34 -3.87 -6.83 9.84
C ASP A 34 -3.62 -7.98 8.84
N VAL A 35 -4.16 -9.15 9.14
CA VAL A 35 -4.10 -10.34 8.25
C VAL A 35 -5.47 -11.02 8.27
N ASP A 36 -6.10 -11.05 7.10
CA ASP A 36 -7.35 -11.77 6.84
C ASP A 36 -7.04 -13.12 6.18
N GLU A 37 -7.15 -14.20 6.96
CA GLU A 37 -6.92 -15.56 6.47
C GLU A 37 -8.06 -16.09 5.60
N GLU A 38 -9.29 -15.54 5.72
CA GLU A 38 -10.46 -16.01 4.96
C GLU A 38 -10.42 -15.48 3.53
N ASP A 39 -10.14 -14.18 3.39
CA ASP A 39 -10.05 -13.53 2.08
C ASP A 39 -8.62 -13.57 1.48
N GLU A 40 -7.65 -14.15 2.21
CA GLU A 40 -6.23 -14.24 1.85
C GLU A 40 -5.58 -12.86 1.60
N ILE A 41 -5.93 -11.88 2.43
CA ILE A 41 -5.50 -10.47 2.31
C ILE A 41 -4.63 -10.08 3.50
N ILE A 42 -3.52 -9.39 3.24
CA ILE A 42 -2.63 -8.79 4.25
C ILE A 42 -2.76 -7.28 4.15
N THR A 43 -3.13 -6.60 5.25
CA THR A 43 -3.18 -5.14 5.27
C THR A 43 -1.84 -4.58 5.73
N LEU A 44 -1.22 -3.77 4.87
CA LEU A 44 0.05 -3.09 5.08
C LEU A 44 -0.18 -1.58 5.27
N GLU A 45 0.31 -1.01 6.37
CA GLU A 45 0.46 0.44 6.49
C GLU A 45 1.82 0.85 5.92
N ILE A 46 1.82 1.65 4.86
CA ILE A 46 3.03 2.19 4.23
C ILE A 46 3.17 3.66 4.60
N HIS A 47 4.37 4.05 5.03
CA HIS A 47 4.72 5.45 5.31
C HIS A 47 5.55 6.00 4.16
N TYR A 48 5.08 7.08 3.57
CA TYR A 48 5.66 7.62 2.33
C TYR A 48 5.66 9.14 2.34
N SER A 49 6.61 9.74 1.63
CA SER A 49 6.64 11.19 1.44
C SER A 49 5.96 11.60 0.14
N LYS A 50 5.79 12.90 -0.10
CA LYS A 50 5.29 13.41 -1.39
C LYS A 50 6.13 12.95 -2.60
N LYS A 51 7.42 12.64 -2.40
CA LYS A 51 8.31 12.16 -3.47
C LYS A 51 8.02 10.72 -3.88
N ASP A 52 7.45 9.95 -2.97
CA ASP A 52 7.24 8.52 -3.11
C ASP A 52 5.80 8.19 -3.54
N ARG A 53 4.97 9.23 -3.81
CA ARG A 53 3.59 9.06 -4.29
C ARG A 53 3.49 8.20 -5.55
N ALA A 54 4.44 8.34 -6.46
CA ALA A 54 4.48 7.52 -7.68
C ALA A 54 4.61 6.02 -7.36
N ILE A 55 5.35 5.68 -6.30
CA ILE A 55 5.58 4.29 -5.88
C ILE A 55 4.32 3.72 -5.22
N ILE A 56 3.59 4.54 -4.45
CA ILE A 56 2.30 4.12 -3.90
C ILE A 56 1.31 3.80 -5.02
N HIS A 57 1.22 4.65 -6.04
CA HIS A 57 0.38 4.37 -7.21
C HIS A 57 0.82 3.12 -7.97
N GLU A 58 2.13 2.86 -8.10
CA GLU A 58 2.63 1.62 -8.70
C GLU A 58 2.19 0.37 -7.92
N ILE A 59 2.21 0.42 -6.59
CA ILE A 59 1.72 -0.66 -5.73
C ILE A 59 0.20 -0.85 -5.91
N GLU A 60 -0.55 0.24 -5.98
CA GLU A 60 -2.01 0.20 -6.18
C GLU A 60 -2.39 -0.35 -7.56
N ASP A 61 -1.67 0.08 -8.60
CA ASP A 61 -1.84 -0.42 -9.97
C ASP A 61 -1.57 -1.93 -10.01
N LEU A 62 -0.50 -2.41 -9.36
CA LEU A 62 -0.17 -3.83 -9.27
C LEU A 62 -1.28 -4.65 -8.60
N ILE A 63 -1.86 -4.12 -7.52
CA ILE A 63 -2.96 -4.78 -6.79
C ILE A 63 -4.24 -4.82 -7.63
N THR A 64 -4.54 -3.72 -8.32
CA THR A 64 -5.73 -3.58 -9.17
C THR A 64 -5.63 -4.49 -10.39
N ASP A 65 -4.46 -4.55 -11.04
CA ASP A 65 -4.18 -5.46 -12.15
C ASP A 65 -4.28 -6.95 -11.75
N ASN A 66 -4.04 -7.27 -10.47
CA ASN A 66 -4.25 -8.61 -9.93
C ASN A 66 -5.74 -8.99 -9.81
N GLY A 67 -6.66 -8.03 -10.02
CA GLY A 67 -8.10 -8.28 -10.15
C GLY A 67 -8.81 -8.65 -8.84
N ARG A 68 -8.13 -8.54 -7.69
CA ARG A 68 -8.65 -8.92 -6.37
C ARG A 68 -9.11 -7.74 -5.52
N LEU A 69 -8.67 -6.52 -5.82
CA LEU A 69 -9.10 -5.33 -5.12
C LEU A 69 -9.61 -4.30 -6.13
N HIS A 70 -10.91 -4.06 -6.12
CA HIS A 70 -11.48 -2.85 -6.70
C HIS A 70 -11.08 -1.68 -5.79
N GLU A 71 -10.61 -0.60 -6.40
CA GLU A 71 -10.23 0.67 -5.75
C GLU A 71 -11.26 1.09 -4.70
N ASP A 72 -10.96 0.86 -3.41
CA ASP A 72 -11.55 1.66 -2.34
C ASP A 72 -10.90 3.04 -2.48
N GLU A 73 -11.56 3.94 -3.23
CA GLU A 73 -11.31 5.37 -3.21
C GLU A 73 -11.37 5.86 -1.75
N ASP A 74 -10.21 5.92 -1.10
CA ASP A 74 -10.04 6.57 0.20
C ASP A 74 -10.20 8.09 0.01
N ASP A 75 -11.46 8.51 0.11
CA ASP A 75 -11.93 9.89 0.18
C ASP A 75 -11.70 10.40 1.62
N GLY A 76 -10.62 11.17 1.83
CA GLY A 76 -10.34 11.93 3.05
C GLY A 76 -8.90 11.74 3.55
N ASP A 77 -8.05 12.76 3.70
CA ASP A 77 -8.38 13.98 4.44
C ASP A 77 -7.40 15.12 4.08
N GLU A 78 -7.96 16.24 3.65
CA GLU A 78 -7.31 17.56 3.63
C GLU A 78 -7.35 18.14 5.05
N GLU A 79 -6.30 17.97 5.84
CA GLU A 79 -6.11 18.79 7.05
C GLU A 79 -4.75 19.51 7.05
N GLU A 80 -4.84 20.79 6.63
CA GLU A 80 -4.02 22.01 6.87
C GLU A 80 -2.47 21.97 6.84
#